data_AF-D5LLC9-F1
#
_entry.id   AF-D5LLC9-F1
#
_cell.length_a   1.000
_cell.length_b   1.000
_cell.length_c   1.000
_cell.angle_alpha   90.00
_cell.angle_beta   90.00
_cell.angle_gamma   90.00
#
_symmetry.space_group_name_H-M   'P 1'
#
loop_
_entity.id
_entity.type
_entity.pdbx_description
1 polymer ?
#
loop_
_entity_poly.entity_id
_entity_poly.type
_entity_poly.pdbx_seq_one_letter_code
_entity_poly.pdbx_strand_id
1 'polypeptide(L)'
;MWKPPQSLSGYIRQHLRELEERLNFGVRQEVILAELKAKGYKTTLKGFRNLLYRARIRAAQNPEEFQTKVEKKNEKEDAQSLAKKSENKKEEVSKNPLKKKAGFDFKGTNSFDESDLI
;
A
#
# COMPACT_ATOMS: atom_id res chain seq x y z
N MET A 1 -18.99 8.62 -29.47
CA MET A 1 -19.59 7.81 -28.39
C MET A 1 -19.17 8.43 -27.05
N TRP A 2 -20.01 9.30 -26.47
CA TRP A 2 -19.70 10.03 -25.23
C TRP A 2 -19.85 9.08 -24.03
N LYS A 3 -18.75 8.78 -23.32
CA LYS A 3 -18.85 8.04 -22.04
C LYS A 3 -19.10 9.05 -20.93
N PRO A 4 -20.16 8.89 -20.12
CA PRO A 4 -20.41 9.80 -19.01
C PRO A 4 -19.21 9.76 -18.05
N PRO A 5 -18.82 10.89 -17.45
CA PRO A 5 -17.73 10.91 -16.49
C PRO A 5 -18.03 9.95 -15.34
N GLN A 6 -17.06 9.09 -15.01
CA GLN A 6 -17.20 8.09 -13.96
C GLN A 6 -17.56 8.79 -12.64
N SER A 7 -18.58 8.29 -11.93
CA SER A 7 -18.95 8.84 -10.63
C SER A 7 -17.83 8.67 -9.61
N LEU A 8 -17.71 9.61 -8.64
CA LEU A 8 -16.70 9.53 -7.57
C LEU A 8 -16.76 8.20 -6.81
N SER A 9 -17.97 7.72 -6.51
CA SER A 9 -18.14 6.44 -5.83
C SER A 9 -17.60 5.27 -6.67
N GLY A 10 -17.78 5.33 -7.99
CA GLY A 10 -17.25 4.35 -8.93
C GLY A 10 -15.73 4.39 -8.99
N TYR A 11 -15.16 5.60 -8.99
CA TYR A 11 -13.72 5.81 -8.97
C TYR A 11 -13.09 5.20 -7.71
N ILE A 12 -13.63 5.52 -6.52
CA ILE A 12 -13.11 5.01 -5.24
C ILE A 12 -13.18 3.49 -5.17
N ARG A 13 -14.25 2.85 -5.68
CA ARG A 13 -14.34 1.38 -5.71
C ARG A 13 -13.28 0.76 -6.60
N GLN A 14 -13.06 1.33 -7.78
CA GLN A 14 -12.07 0.84 -8.74
C GLN A 14 -10.64 0.97 -8.21
N HIS A 15 -10.35 2.07 -7.49
CA HIS A 15 -9.03 2.37 -6.95
C HIS A 15 -8.91 2.06 -5.46
N LEU A 16 -9.79 1.22 -4.90
CA LEU A 16 -9.86 1.01 -3.44
C LEU A 16 -8.53 0.48 -2.89
N ARG A 17 -7.94 -0.51 -3.54
CA ARG A 17 -6.67 -1.13 -3.12
C ARG A 17 -5.51 -0.12 -3.12
N GLU A 18 -5.36 0.64 -4.20
CA GLU A 18 -4.36 1.70 -4.33
C GLU A 18 -4.54 2.77 -3.24
N LEU A 19 -5.79 3.19 -3.00
CA LEU A 19 -6.09 4.16 -1.94
C LEU A 19 -5.75 3.61 -0.55
N GLU A 20 -6.02 2.32 -0.28
CA GLU A 20 -5.70 1.69 1.00
C GLU A 20 -4.21 1.51 1.20
N GLU A 21 -3.47 1.10 0.17
CA GLU A 21 -2.01 1.02 0.23
C GLU A 21 -1.41 2.39 0.57
N ARG A 22 -1.84 3.45 -0.11
CA ARG A 22 -1.39 4.82 0.18
C ARG A 22 -1.73 5.26 1.60
N LEU A 23 -2.92 4.95 2.09
CA LEU A 23 -3.30 5.24 3.48
C LEU A 23 -2.45 4.45 4.48
N ASN A 24 -2.12 3.19 4.18
CA ASN A 24 -1.24 2.36 5.02
C ASN A 24 0.21 2.86 5.02
N PHE A 25 0.68 3.44 3.91
CA PHE A 25 1.96 4.16 3.83
C PHE A 25 1.95 5.51 4.57
N GLY A 26 0.82 5.92 5.16
CA GLY A 26 0.72 7.15 5.94
C GLY A 26 0.38 8.41 5.13
N VAL A 27 -0.06 8.26 3.86
CA VAL A 27 -0.53 9.40 3.07
C VAL A 27 -1.75 10.02 3.74
N ARG A 28 -1.70 11.33 4.02
CA ARG A 28 -2.82 12.07 4.61
C ARG A 28 -4.02 12.05 3.67
N GLN A 29 -5.22 11.82 4.23
CA GLN A 29 -6.48 11.81 3.46
C GLN A 29 -6.74 13.14 2.73
N GLU A 30 -6.25 14.26 3.27
CA GLU A 30 -6.36 15.58 2.66
C GLU A 30 -5.61 15.70 1.33
N VAL A 31 -4.47 15.00 1.20
CA VAL A 31 -3.69 14.95 -0.06
C VAL A 31 -4.49 14.22 -1.13
N ILE A 32 -5.08 13.08 -0.77
CA ILE A 32 -5.95 12.30 -1.67
C ILE A 32 -7.17 13.14 -2.08
N LEU A 33 -7.75 13.93 -1.17
CA LEU A 33 -8.83 14.85 -1.50
C LEU A 33 -8.41 15.94 -2.47
N ALA A 34 -7.22 16.52 -2.30
CA ALA A 34 -6.68 17.52 -3.21
C ALA A 34 -6.50 16.93 -4.62
N GLU A 35 -6.00 15.70 -4.73
CA GLU A 35 -5.89 14.98 -6.01
C GLU A 35 -7.24 14.68 -6.64
N LEU A 36 -8.22 14.22 -5.84
CA LEU A 36 -9.59 14.00 -6.31
C LEU A 36 -10.19 15.32 -6.83
N LYS A 37 -9.94 16.44 -6.14
CA LYS A 37 -10.37 17.78 -6.58
C LYS A 37 -9.69 18.19 -7.88
N ALA A 38 -8.40 17.91 -8.04
CA ALA A 38 -7.66 18.15 -9.28
C ALA A 38 -8.20 17.31 -10.46
N LYS A 39 -8.68 16.10 -10.19
CA LYS A 39 -9.39 15.24 -11.16
C LYS A 39 -10.83 15.68 -11.44
N GLY A 40 -11.30 16.77 -10.83
CA GLY A 40 -12.65 17.32 -11.01
C GLY A 40 -13.71 16.76 -10.05
N TYR A 41 -13.32 15.89 -9.11
CA TYR A 41 -14.25 15.37 -8.10
C TYR A 41 -14.37 16.32 -6.91
N LYS A 42 -15.59 16.84 -6.70
CA LYS A 42 -15.90 17.65 -5.52
C LYS A 42 -16.43 16.76 -4.40
N THR A 43 -15.71 16.68 -3.28
CA THR A 43 -16.16 15.96 -2.07
C THR A 43 -15.55 16.58 -0.82
N THR A 44 -16.19 16.33 0.32
CA THR A 44 -15.66 16.70 1.65
C THR A 44 -14.89 15.53 2.26
N LEU A 45 -14.06 15.80 3.27
CA LEU A 45 -13.36 14.74 4.01
C LEU A 45 -14.31 13.71 4.62
N LYS A 46 -15.43 14.17 5.19
CA LYS A 46 -16.49 13.30 5.70
C LYS A 46 -17.10 12.45 4.57
N GLY A 47 -17.38 13.06 3.42
CA GLY A 47 -17.91 12.35 2.25
C GLY A 47 -16.96 11.28 1.73
N PHE A 48 -15.67 11.59 1.61
CA PHE A 48 -14.64 10.64 1.22
C PHE A 48 -14.51 9.46 2.17
N ARG A 49 -14.47 9.70 3.49
CA ARG A 49 -14.44 8.63 4.51
C ARG A 49 -15.65 7.70 4.40
N ASN A 50 -16.85 8.26 4.22
CA ASN A 50 -18.07 7.47 4.04
C ASN A 50 -18.03 6.62 2.77
N LEU A 51 -17.52 7.17 1.67
CA LEU A 51 -17.38 6.43 0.41
C LEU A 51 -16.34 5.31 0.52
N LEU A 52 -15.21 5.55 1.17
CA LEU A 52 -14.20 4.53 1.47
C LEU A 52 -14.77 3.40 2.33
N TYR A 53 -15.47 3.74 3.42
CA TYR A 53 -16.10 2.75 4.29
C TYR A 53 -17.09 1.86 3.53
N ARG A 54 -17.96 2.46 2.70
CA ARG A 54 -18.90 1.71 1.86
C ARG A 54 -18.19 0.84 0.82
N ALA A 55 -17.09 1.33 0.23
CA ALA A 55 -16.30 0.57 -0.72
C ALA A 55 -15.66 -0.67 -0.05
N ARG A 56 -15.17 -0.53 1.18
CA ARG A 56 -14.63 -1.65 1.99
C ARG A 56 -15.67 -2.72 2.29
N ILE A 57 -16.86 -2.34 2.75
CA ILE A 57 -17.95 -3.29 3.00
C ILE A 57 -18.26 -4.07 1.72
N ARG A 58 -18.36 -3.38 0.59
CA ARG A 58 -18.68 -4.03 -0.69
C ARG A 58 -17.54 -4.96 -1.15
N ALA A 59 -16.29 -4.59 -0.92
CA ALA A 59 -15.14 -5.44 -1.22
C ALA A 59 -15.11 -6.70 -0.35
N ALA A 60 -15.45 -6.58 0.93
CA ALA A 60 -15.57 -7.72 1.82
C ALA A 60 -16.72 -8.66 1.40
N GLN A 61 -17.81 -8.11 0.86
CA GLN A 61 -18.95 -8.90 0.37
C GLN A 61 -18.69 -9.58 -0.98
N ASN A 62 -17.91 -8.95 -1.87
CA ASN A 62 -17.67 -9.42 -3.24
C ASN A 62 -16.18 -9.38 -3.59
N PRO A 63 -15.35 -10.28 -3.07
CA PRO A 63 -13.89 -10.20 -3.22
C PRO A 63 -13.40 -10.33 -4.67
N GLU A 64 -14.09 -11.09 -5.52
CA GLU A 64 -13.67 -11.36 -6.91
C GLU A 64 -13.73 -10.12 -7.82
N GLU A 65 -14.66 -9.20 -7.58
CA GLU A 65 -14.79 -7.97 -8.37
C GLU A 65 -13.61 -7.00 -8.19
N PHE A 66 -12.87 -7.15 -7.08
CA PHE A 66 -11.79 -6.24 -6.69
C PHE A 66 -10.40 -6.74 -7.07
N GLN A 67 -10.22 -8.04 -7.29
CA GLN A 67 -8.94 -8.60 -7.75
C GLN A 67 -8.77 -8.48 -9.27
N THR A 68 -9.85 -8.68 -10.03
CA THR A 68 -9.79 -8.91 -11.49
C THR A 68 -9.67 -7.65 -12.37
N LYS A 69 -9.85 -6.45 -11.81
CA LYS A 69 -9.92 -5.20 -12.63
C LYS A 69 -8.60 -4.45 -12.78
N VAL A 70 -7.57 -4.77 -11.99
CA VAL A 70 -6.27 -4.09 -12.08
C VAL A 70 -5.35 -4.82 -13.07
N GLU A 71 -5.36 -6.16 -13.09
CA GLU A 71 -4.47 -6.95 -13.96
C GLU A 71 -4.70 -6.67 -15.45
N LYS A 72 -5.94 -6.44 -15.89
CA LYS A 72 -6.24 -6.20 -17.32
C LYS A 72 -5.77 -4.84 -17.88
N LYS A 73 -5.28 -3.92 -17.05
CA LYS A 73 -4.80 -2.60 -17.53
C LYS A 73 -3.29 -2.50 -17.67
N ASN A 74 -2.52 -3.41 -17.06
CA ASN A 74 -1.06 -3.33 -17.08
C ASN A 74 -0.40 -4.19 -18.16
N GLU A 75 -1.14 -5.00 -18.92
CA GLU A 75 -0.55 -5.94 -19.90
C GLU A 75 -0.40 -5.41 -21.34
N LYS A 76 -0.70 -4.13 -21.63
CA LYS A 76 -0.69 -3.62 -23.02
C LYS A 76 0.36 -2.58 -23.39
N GLU A 77 1.25 -2.15 -22.48
CA GLU A 77 2.25 -1.12 -22.82
C GLU A 77 3.72 -1.59 -22.78
N ASP A 78 4.05 -2.78 -22.26
CA ASP A 78 5.45 -3.21 -22.10
C ASP A 78 5.87 -4.42 -22.95
N ALA A 79 5.33 -4.57 -24.17
CA ALA A 79 5.62 -5.72 -25.04
C ALA A 79 6.41 -5.40 -26.32
N GLN A 80 7.20 -4.32 -26.34
CA GLN A 80 8.22 -4.13 -27.38
C GLN A 80 9.47 -3.45 -26.83
N SER A 81 10.36 -4.21 -26.20
CA SER A 81 11.78 -4.21 -26.58
C SER A 81 12.61 -5.18 -25.73
N LEU A 82 13.55 -5.83 -26.41
CA LEU A 82 14.69 -6.60 -25.89
C LEU A 82 14.42 -8.04 -25.42
N ALA A 83 14.17 -8.86 -26.44
CA ALA A 83 14.61 -10.24 -26.45
C ALA A 83 16.15 -10.37 -26.32
N LYS A 84 16.55 -11.47 -25.67
CA LYS A 84 17.84 -12.21 -25.75
C LYS A 84 18.95 -11.77 -24.78
N LYS A 85 19.10 -12.51 -23.67
CA LYS A 85 20.02 -13.67 -23.60
C LYS A 85 19.84 -14.47 -22.31
N SER A 86 19.86 -15.78 -22.50
CA SER A 86 19.93 -16.87 -21.54
C SER A 86 21.20 -16.83 -20.68
N GLU A 87 21.11 -17.23 -19.41
CA GLU A 87 21.84 -18.40 -18.87
C GLU A 87 21.53 -18.69 -17.40
N ASN A 88 21.40 -19.98 -17.12
CA ASN A 88 21.34 -20.63 -15.81
C ASN A 88 22.49 -20.21 -14.90
N LYS A 89 22.21 -19.89 -13.61
CA LYS A 89 22.99 -20.41 -12.46
C LYS A 89 22.33 -20.09 -11.11
N LYS A 90 21.97 -21.20 -10.44
CA LYS A 90 21.99 -21.54 -9.01
C LYS A 90 22.33 -20.45 -7.98
N GLU A 91 21.46 -20.39 -6.96
CA GLU A 91 21.73 -20.26 -5.52
C GLU A 91 23.00 -19.50 -5.08
N GLU A 92 22.81 -18.32 -4.46
CA GLU A 92 23.64 -17.97 -3.30
C GLU A 92 22.88 -17.09 -2.30
N VAL A 93 22.61 -17.71 -1.16
CA VAL A 93 22.22 -17.19 0.16
C VAL A 93 22.30 -15.67 0.32
N SER A 94 21.15 -15.01 0.43
CA SER A 94 21.08 -13.66 0.96
C SER A 94 21.57 -13.68 2.40
N LYS A 95 22.79 -13.17 2.62
CA LYS A 95 23.32 -12.86 3.96
C LYS A 95 22.52 -11.68 4.51
N ASN A 96 21.26 -11.90 4.89
CA ASN A 96 20.47 -10.88 5.58
C ASN A 96 20.96 -10.81 7.04
N PRO A 97 21.68 -9.75 7.46
CA PRO A 97 22.30 -9.67 8.78
C PRO A 97 21.27 -9.61 9.92
N LEU A 98 20.01 -9.32 9.61
CA LEU A 98 18.89 -9.23 10.56
C LEU A 98 18.42 -10.59 11.13
N LYS A 99 18.94 -11.72 10.62
CA LYS A 99 18.63 -13.06 11.15
C LYS A 99 19.59 -13.53 12.25
N LYS A 100 20.61 -12.75 12.60
CA LYS A 100 21.40 -13.05 13.80
C LYS A 100 20.55 -12.70 15.01
N LYS A 101 20.03 -13.70 15.70
CA LYS A 101 19.56 -13.56 17.10
C LYS A 101 20.80 -13.38 17.97
N ALA A 102 21.42 -12.20 17.91
CA ALA A 102 22.31 -11.77 18.96
C ALA A 102 21.40 -11.51 20.17
N GLY A 103 21.32 -12.50 21.06
CA GLY A 103 20.66 -12.33 22.35
C GLY A 103 21.28 -11.12 23.04
N PHE A 104 20.46 -10.16 23.41
CA PHE A 104 20.87 -9.11 24.32
C PHE A 104 20.80 -9.71 25.73
N ASP A 105 21.95 -10.17 26.24
CA ASP A 105 22.06 -10.64 27.62
C ASP A 105 22.14 -9.43 28.55
N PHE A 106 20.98 -8.94 28.98
CA PHE A 106 20.90 -7.92 30.02
C PHE A 106 21.35 -8.53 31.35
N LYS A 107 22.64 -8.39 31.68
CA LYS A 107 23.11 -8.55 33.05
C LYS A 107 22.64 -7.31 33.82
N GLY A 108 21.57 -7.47 34.60
CA GLY A 108 20.98 -6.39 35.39
C GLY A 108 22.02 -5.65 36.23
N THR A 109 21.76 -4.37 36.49
CA THR A 109 22.63 -3.44 37.21
C THR A 109 22.63 -3.68 38.73
N ASN A 110 22.82 -4.92 39.17
CA ASN A 110 22.91 -5.27 40.59
C ASN A 110 24.29 -4.98 41.20
N SER A 111 25.01 -4.00 40.66
CA SER A 111 26.30 -3.55 41.21
C SER A 111 26.37 -2.02 41.21
N PHE A 112 25.28 -1.36 41.58
CA PHE A 112 25.33 0.02 42.03
C PHE A 112 25.06 0.00 43.52
N ASP A 113 26.08 0.31 44.30
CA ASP A 113 25.96 0.53 45.75
C ASP A 113 25.48 1.97 45.93
N GLU A 114 24.45 2.19 46.76
CA GLU A 114 23.86 3.52 47.00
C GLU A 114 24.87 4.54 47.56
N SER A 115 26.03 4.09 48.05
CA SER A 115 27.12 4.94 48.53
C SER A 115 27.84 5.73 47.43
N ASP A 116 27.71 5.35 46.16
CA ASP A 116 28.32 6.08 45.03
C ASP A 116 27.42 7.21 44.47
N LEU A 117 26.26 7.44 45.07
CA LEU A 117 25.26 8.45 44.65
C LEU A 117 25.25 9.73 45.52
N ILE A 118 26.30 9.97 46.32
CA ILE A 118 26.48 11.21 47.12
C ILE A 118 27.52 12.13 46.47
#